data_AF-A0A1Q9NXW7-F1
#
_entry.id   AF-A0A1Q9NXW7-F1
#
_cell.length_a   1.000
_cell.length_b   1.000
_cell.length_c   1.000
_cell.angle_alpha   90.00
_cell.angle_beta   90.00
_cell.angle_gamma   90.00
#
_symmetry.space_group_name_H-M   'P 1'
#
loop_
_entity.id
_entity.type
_entity.pdbx_description
1 polymer ?
#
loop_
_entity_poly.entity_id
_entity_poly.type
_entity_poly.pdbx_seq_one_letter_code
_entity_poly.pdbx_strand_id
1 'polypeptide(L)'
;MSKKKKSSFFEDKSDKGPDHDSSYPPGTTEEFPQATPPQTPAGGTDQMALMSQMMQTFQSMMGAGAMPQQWASSQPFQQVEETSEAVSHDIILPKTLERGIVAQEGLDVHPLYSKLFLNEENEILGGIPKGCTITLTGPAYSGKTRSALEMVVRAVLQDIKTAYVVAEEGFFDDKGSGRNDLFSRFLKIAIEISGLTENEFRKKYDEKYVIIPNQYHLGKTWNDFISDYRNAVEVLECKFTIIDSINMLDPSKLNTIDNLNALKTYNHEKGITCVVIGQVKDSGLPQGGEALFHTSEVSLHLTEKSMTSKVQAEIWGSVYRDTISIINARSKVCHTLDFPVKISTDENGMIRADATQPSDNEFPEGFWE
;
A
#
# COMPACT_ATOMS: atom_id res chain seq x y z
N MET A 1 21.95 -32.09 51.58
CA MET A 1 23.27 -32.74 51.36
C MET A 1 23.20 -33.38 49.98
N SER A 2 24.01 -33.14 48.96
CA SER A 2 25.43 -32.82 48.88
C SER A 2 25.69 -31.85 47.72
N LYS A 3 26.71 -31.02 47.93
CA LYS A 3 27.23 -29.96 47.06
C LYS A 3 28.00 -30.55 45.88
N LYS A 4 27.93 -29.93 44.71
CA LYS A 4 29.09 -29.84 43.80
C LYS A 4 29.31 -28.38 43.38
N LYS A 5 30.58 -28.01 43.43
CA LYS A 5 31.17 -26.68 43.41
C LYS A 5 32.31 -26.73 42.36
N LYS A 6 32.66 -25.56 41.83
CA LYS A 6 33.84 -25.20 41.00
C LYS A 6 33.64 -25.35 39.48
N SER A 7 34.09 -24.45 38.61
CA SER A 7 35.06 -23.34 38.78
C SER A 7 34.92 -22.28 37.67
N SER A 8 35.22 -21.04 38.08
CA SER A 8 35.53 -19.83 37.32
C SER A 8 36.85 -19.91 36.52
N PHE A 9 36.93 -19.19 35.40
CA PHE A 9 38.13 -18.59 34.75
C PHE A 9 37.58 -17.89 33.47
N PHE A 10 37.46 -16.57 33.34
CA PHE A 10 38.51 -15.56 33.27
C PHE A 10 37.89 -14.17 33.56
N GLU A 11 38.61 -13.36 34.30
CA GLU A 11 38.34 -11.94 34.52
C GLU A 11 39.31 -11.10 33.65
N ASP A 12 38.76 -10.01 33.13
CA ASP A 12 39.34 -8.67 32.98
C ASP A 12 40.59 -8.39 32.11
N LYS A 13 40.35 -7.58 31.08
CA LYS A 13 41.13 -6.35 30.84
C LYS A 13 40.24 -5.21 30.33
N SER A 14 40.11 -4.21 31.19
CA SER A 14 39.66 -2.85 30.93
C SER A 14 40.57 -2.11 29.96
N ASP A 15 39.99 -1.24 29.11
CA ASP A 15 40.61 0.05 28.83
C ASP A 15 39.58 1.14 28.51
N LYS A 16 39.88 2.36 28.97
CA LYS A 16 38.96 3.49 29.14
C LYS A 16 39.02 4.50 27.98
N GLY A 17 37.83 4.88 27.48
CA GLY A 17 37.42 6.24 27.01
C GLY A 17 38.09 6.85 25.77
N PRO A 18 37.58 8.01 25.24
CA PRO A 18 36.48 8.86 25.72
C PRO A 18 35.39 9.23 24.67
N ASP A 19 34.38 9.97 25.15
CA ASP A 19 33.26 10.59 24.45
C ASP A 19 33.65 11.60 23.35
N HIS A 20 32.91 11.63 22.22
CA HIS A 20 32.12 12.79 21.73
C HIS A 20 31.57 12.60 20.30
N ASP A 21 30.41 13.22 20.10
CA ASP A 21 29.87 13.83 18.88
C ASP A 21 29.34 13.01 17.68
N SER A 22 28.02 13.13 17.57
CA SER A 22 27.25 13.38 16.35
C SER A 22 28.05 13.69 15.07
N SER A 23 27.89 12.86 14.04
CA SER A 23 27.83 13.34 12.66
C SER A 23 27.33 12.24 11.71
N TYR A 24 26.48 12.66 10.79
CA TYR A 24 25.90 11.89 9.69
C TYR A 24 26.97 11.17 8.84
N PRO A 25 26.66 10.03 8.20
CA PRO A 25 27.57 9.44 7.23
C PRO A 25 27.71 10.37 6.01
N PRO A 26 28.93 10.69 5.56
CA PRO A 26 29.17 11.59 4.44
C PRO A 26 28.81 10.90 3.12
N GLY A 27 28.12 11.65 2.27
CA GLY A 27 27.83 11.27 0.89
C GLY A 27 29.11 11.10 0.08
N THR A 28 29.09 10.08 -0.76
CA THR A 28 30.11 9.81 -1.78
C THR A 28 30.11 10.94 -2.80
N THR A 29 31.04 11.88 -2.67
CA THR A 29 31.42 12.81 -3.74
C THR A 29 32.26 12.05 -4.77
N GLU A 30 31.70 11.82 -5.95
CA GLU A 30 32.46 11.40 -7.13
C GLU A 30 33.51 12.46 -7.45
N GLU A 31 34.78 12.06 -7.37
CA GLU A 31 35.93 12.89 -7.70
C GLU A 31 36.00 13.11 -9.21
N PHE A 32 35.75 14.36 -9.65
CA PHE A 32 36.17 14.80 -10.96
C PHE A 32 37.70 15.00 -10.98
N PRO A 33 38.44 14.48 -11.96
CA PRO A 33 39.88 14.67 -12.04
C PRO A 33 40.23 16.15 -12.22
N GLN A 34 40.98 16.71 -11.26
CA GLN A 34 41.58 18.04 -11.32
C GLN A 34 42.57 18.11 -12.49
N ALA A 35 42.26 18.96 -13.48
CA ALA A 35 43.20 19.33 -14.52
C ALA A 35 44.28 20.28 -13.93
N THR A 36 45.53 19.83 -13.97
CA THR A 36 46.70 20.67 -13.69
C THR A 36 46.81 21.80 -14.73
N PRO A 37 47.09 23.05 -14.32
CA PRO A 37 47.25 24.15 -15.27
C PRO A 37 48.56 23.99 -16.07
N PRO A 38 48.54 24.20 -17.40
CA PRO A 38 49.74 24.14 -18.21
C PRO A 38 50.61 25.39 -17.99
N GLN A 39 51.91 25.16 -17.87
CA GLN A 39 52.94 26.19 -17.86
C GLN A 39 52.90 27.00 -19.17
N THR A 40 52.88 28.32 -19.05
CA THR A 40 52.98 29.27 -20.16
C THR A 40 54.41 29.36 -20.70
N PRO A 41 54.64 29.18 -22.02
CA PRO A 41 55.77 29.76 -22.70
C PRO A 41 55.39 31.14 -23.26
N ALA A 42 56.31 32.08 -23.11
CA ALA A 42 56.26 33.42 -23.67
C ALA A 42 56.21 33.41 -25.21
N GLY A 43 55.43 34.31 -25.80
CA GLY A 43 55.45 34.57 -27.24
C GLY A 43 54.10 35.10 -27.72
N GLY A 44 54.10 36.28 -28.32
CA GLY A 44 52.90 37.04 -28.65
C GLY A 44 52.02 36.43 -29.75
N THR A 45 50.81 37.02 -29.83
CA THR A 45 49.81 36.91 -30.90
C THR A 45 49.27 35.50 -31.17
N ASP A 46 48.25 35.06 -30.41
CA ASP A 46 47.11 34.28 -30.95
C ASP A 46 45.98 33.96 -29.94
N GLN A 47 45.64 34.88 -29.02
CA GLN A 47 44.49 34.70 -28.12
C GLN A 47 43.15 34.65 -28.87
N MET A 48 43.03 35.31 -30.03
CA MET A 48 41.78 35.36 -30.80
C MET A 48 41.54 34.08 -31.61
N ALA A 49 42.60 33.40 -32.07
CA ALA A 49 42.50 32.12 -32.78
C ALA A 49 42.07 30.98 -31.84
N LEU A 50 42.60 30.96 -30.61
CA LEU A 50 42.21 29.98 -29.59
C LEU A 50 40.74 30.15 -29.18
N MET A 51 40.27 31.40 -29.06
CA MET A 51 38.87 31.69 -28.72
C MET A 51 37.90 31.32 -29.86
N SER A 52 38.29 31.54 -31.12
CA SER A 52 37.50 31.11 -32.29
C SER A 52 37.39 29.58 -32.38
N GLN A 53 38.44 28.85 -32.05
CA GLN A 53 38.43 27.39 -32.07
C GLN A 53 37.55 26.82 -30.95
N MET A 54 37.59 27.42 -29.75
CA MET A 54 36.69 27.05 -28.66
C MET A 54 35.22 27.31 -29.00
N MET A 55 34.92 28.43 -29.66
CA MET A 55 33.56 28.79 -30.05
C MET A 55 32.99 27.86 -31.13
N GLN A 56 33.82 27.42 -32.09
CA GLN A 56 33.43 26.38 -33.06
C GLN A 56 33.20 25.01 -32.41
N THR A 57 34.00 24.66 -31.39
CA THR A 57 33.84 23.39 -30.66
C THR A 57 32.58 23.40 -29.80
N PHE A 58 32.23 24.55 -29.21
CA PHE A 58 30.99 24.71 -28.44
C PHE A 58 29.74 24.70 -29.34
N GLN A 59 29.82 25.30 -30.54
CA GLN A 59 28.75 25.22 -31.53
C GLN A 59 28.59 23.81 -32.11
N SER A 60 29.66 23.04 -32.31
CA SER A 60 29.54 21.65 -32.78
C SER A 60 28.96 20.72 -31.72
N MET A 61 29.21 20.97 -30.43
CA MET A 61 28.54 20.25 -29.34
C MET A 61 27.05 20.59 -29.21
N MET A 62 26.66 21.85 -29.40
CA MET A 62 25.24 22.24 -29.39
C MET A 62 24.49 21.79 -30.66
N GLY A 63 25.17 21.64 -31.79
CA GLY A 63 24.59 21.12 -33.04
C GLY A 63 24.35 19.61 -33.05
N ALA A 64 24.96 18.85 -32.13
CA ALA A 64 24.93 17.39 -32.10
C ALA A 64 23.86 16.78 -31.16
N GLY A 65 22.82 17.54 -30.81
CA GLY A 65 21.58 16.98 -30.24
C GLY A 65 21.70 16.36 -28.84
N ALA A 66 22.78 16.61 -28.11
CA ALA A 66 22.97 16.12 -26.74
C ALA A 66 22.43 17.13 -25.71
N MET A 67 21.15 17.49 -25.82
CA MET A 67 20.45 18.09 -24.68
C MET A 67 19.91 16.96 -23.81
N PRO A 68 20.08 17.01 -22.47
CA PRO A 68 19.36 16.13 -21.57
C PRO A 68 17.88 16.23 -21.92
N GLN A 69 17.21 15.09 -22.11
CA GLN A 69 15.76 15.04 -22.27
C GLN A 69 15.12 15.71 -21.03
N GLN A 70 14.85 17.01 -21.13
CA GLN A 70 14.05 17.72 -20.15
C GLN A 70 12.65 17.14 -20.25
N TRP A 71 12.19 16.57 -19.14
CA TRP A 71 10.83 16.08 -19.00
C TRP A 71 9.86 17.21 -19.38
N ALA A 72 8.91 16.93 -20.27
CA ALA A 72 7.96 17.94 -20.77
C ALA A 72 7.17 18.62 -19.63
N SER A 73 7.01 17.93 -18.49
CA SER A 73 6.40 18.44 -17.25
C SER A 73 7.27 19.42 -16.46
N SER A 74 8.55 19.55 -16.79
CA SER A 74 9.51 20.45 -16.11
C SER A 74 9.69 21.78 -16.86
N GLN A 75 9.02 21.97 -17.99
CA GLN A 75 8.99 23.27 -18.63
C GLN A 75 8.04 24.19 -17.84
N PRO A 76 8.46 25.42 -17.47
CA PRO A 76 7.53 26.40 -16.94
C PRO A 76 6.37 26.56 -17.92
N PHE A 77 5.16 26.80 -17.42
CA PHE A 77 3.96 26.99 -18.23
C PHE A 77 4.30 27.85 -19.45
N GLN A 78 4.30 27.23 -20.64
CA GLN A 78 4.48 27.97 -21.88
C GLN A 78 3.36 29.01 -21.95
N GLN A 79 3.66 30.21 -22.44
CA GLN A 79 2.65 31.23 -22.66
C GLN A 79 1.57 30.63 -23.57
N VAL A 80 0.44 30.30 -22.97
CA VAL A 80 -0.74 29.81 -23.68
C VAL A 80 -1.20 30.99 -24.53
N GLU A 81 -1.43 30.77 -25.83
CA GLU A 81 -2.10 31.78 -26.67
C GLU A 81 -3.40 32.20 -25.98
N GLU A 82 -3.70 33.51 -25.94
CA GLU A 82 -4.90 34.09 -25.33
C GLU A 82 -6.18 33.75 -26.13
N THR A 83 -6.39 32.47 -26.41
CA THR A 83 -7.53 31.95 -27.16
C THR A 83 -8.13 30.79 -26.40
N SER A 84 -8.91 31.12 -25.38
CA SER A 84 -10.15 30.41 -25.09
C SER A 84 -10.93 31.14 -24.01
N GLU A 85 -12.23 31.33 -24.22
CA GLU A 85 -13.16 31.51 -23.13
C GLU A 85 -12.94 30.34 -22.16
N ALA A 86 -12.54 30.64 -20.93
CA ALA A 86 -12.30 29.61 -19.93
C ALA A 86 -13.52 28.68 -19.88
N VAL A 87 -13.28 27.40 -20.13
CA VAL A 87 -14.32 26.38 -20.21
C VAL A 87 -14.92 26.21 -18.81
N SER A 88 -16.04 26.88 -18.56
CA SER A 88 -16.63 27.02 -17.22
C SER A 88 -17.07 25.69 -16.57
N HIS A 89 -17.17 24.60 -17.34
CA HIS A 89 -17.61 23.30 -16.81
C HIS A 89 -16.52 22.53 -16.05
N ASP A 90 -15.24 22.89 -16.23
CA ASP A 90 -14.12 22.21 -15.54
C ASP A 90 -13.68 22.91 -14.25
N ILE A 91 -14.29 24.05 -13.93
CA ILE A 91 -13.97 24.83 -12.73
C ILE A 91 -15.11 24.68 -11.73
N ILE A 92 -14.84 23.95 -10.65
CA ILE A 92 -15.76 23.87 -9.51
C ILE A 92 -15.68 25.18 -8.73
N LEU A 93 -16.80 25.90 -8.64
CA LEU A 93 -16.93 27.08 -7.80
C LEU A 93 -17.52 26.65 -6.46
N PRO A 94 -16.80 26.75 -5.31
CA PRO A 94 -17.31 26.24 -4.04
C PRO A 94 -18.70 26.77 -3.65
N LYS A 95 -19.06 27.99 -4.07
CA LYS A 95 -20.39 28.59 -3.87
C LYS A 95 -21.54 27.83 -4.56
N THR A 96 -21.25 26.96 -5.52
CA THR A 96 -22.26 26.15 -6.23
C THR A 96 -22.41 24.75 -5.62
N LEU A 97 -21.62 24.41 -4.59
CA LEU A 97 -21.74 23.14 -3.89
C LEU A 97 -22.83 23.26 -2.81
N GLU A 98 -23.83 22.38 -2.89
CA GLU A 98 -24.92 22.31 -1.90
C GLU A 98 -24.53 21.50 -0.65
N ARG A 99 -23.54 20.61 -0.79
CA ARG A 99 -23.08 19.71 0.28
C ARG A 99 -21.88 20.34 1.01
N GLY A 100 -21.96 20.36 2.34
CA GLY A 100 -20.94 20.90 3.23
C GLY A 100 -20.13 19.81 3.93
N ILE A 101 -19.85 20.02 5.21
CA ILE A 101 -19.12 19.08 6.08
C ILE A 101 -19.92 17.78 6.20
N VAL A 102 -19.25 16.65 6.01
CA VAL A 102 -19.83 15.29 6.11
C VAL A 102 -18.99 14.49 7.10
N ALA A 103 -19.65 13.84 8.05
CA ALA A 103 -19.00 12.90 8.96
C ALA A 103 -18.63 11.62 8.20
N GLN A 104 -17.41 11.12 8.40
CA GLN A 104 -16.97 9.87 7.80
C GLN A 104 -17.77 8.70 8.38
N GLU A 105 -18.29 7.84 7.50
CA GLU A 105 -18.98 6.60 7.90
C GLU A 105 -18.04 5.39 7.78
N GLY A 106 -18.20 4.42 8.68
CA GLY A 106 -17.56 3.11 8.63
C GLY A 106 -18.37 2.08 7.84
N LEU A 107 -17.68 1.19 7.14
CA LEU A 107 -18.23 -0.03 6.55
C LEU A 107 -17.70 -1.25 7.33
N ASP A 108 -18.56 -1.91 8.11
CA ASP A 108 -18.17 -3.03 8.97
C ASP A 108 -17.97 -4.33 8.19
N VAL A 109 -16.81 -4.52 7.58
CA VAL A 109 -16.53 -5.68 6.75
C VAL A 109 -15.44 -6.59 7.30
N HIS A 110 -14.84 -6.29 8.46
CA HIS A 110 -13.84 -7.19 9.04
C HIS A 110 -13.66 -6.95 10.54
N PRO A 111 -13.67 -7.99 11.40
CA PRO A 111 -13.64 -7.83 12.85
C PRO A 111 -12.47 -6.99 13.38
N LEU A 112 -11.30 -7.14 12.76
CA LEU A 112 -10.13 -6.31 13.07
C LEU A 112 -10.14 -4.96 12.34
N TYR A 113 -10.25 -4.93 11.01
CA TYR A 113 -10.06 -3.70 10.25
C TYR A 113 -11.11 -2.64 10.58
N SER A 114 -12.32 -3.05 10.97
CA SER A 114 -13.40 -2.17 11.41
C SER A 114 -13.06 -1.38 12.69
N LYS A 115 -12.02 -1.79 13.42
CA LYS A 115 -11.62 -1.21 14.72
C LYS A 115 -10.33 -0.40 14.66
N LEU A 116 -9.72 -0.29 13.49
CA LEU A 116 -8.44 0.42 13.31
C LEU A 116 -8.61 1.92 13.03
N PHE A 117 -9.84 2.37 12.81
CA PHE A 117 -10.20 3.72 12.40
C PHE A 117 -11.07 4.36 13.47
N LEU A 118 -10.87 5.66 13.69
CA LEU A 118 -11.55 6.44 14.71
C LEU A 118 -12.28 7.64 14.07
N ASN A 119 -13.37 8.09 14.70
CA ASN A 119 -14.08 9.33 14.36
C ASN A 119 -13.34 10.56 14.92
N GLU A 120 -13.94 11.75 14.76
CA GLU A 120 -13.38 13.02 15.25
C GLU A 120 -13.27 13.06 16.78
N GLU A 121 -14.12 12.29 17.47
CA GLU A 121 -14.16 12.12 18.93
C GLU A 121 -13.19 11.05 19.46
N ASN A 122 -12.39 10.41 18.59
CA ASN A 122 -11.49 9.29 18.90
C ASN A 122 -12.19 7.98 19.36
N GLU A 123 -13.47 7.82 19.03
CA GLU A 123 -14.21 6.57 19.20
C GLU A 123 -14.06 5.70 17.95
N ILE A 124 -14.27 4.39 18.08
CA ILE A 124 -14.18 3.45 16.95
C ILE A 124 -15.20 3.83 15.86
N LEU A 125 -14.72 4.00 14.62
CA LEU A 125 -15.53 4.36 13.45
C LEU A 125 -16.59 3.29 13.12
N GLY A 126 -16.37 2.05 13.54
CA GLY A 126 -17.27 0.91 13.30
C GLY A 126 -17.15 0.34 11.89
N GLY A 127 -15.98 0.45 11.26
CA GLY A 127 -15.76 -0.02 9.90
C GLY A 127 -14.52 0.55 9.24
N ILE A 128 -14.22 0.06 8.03
CA ILE A 128 -13.27 0.75 7.14
C ILE A 128 -13.91 2.03 6.60
N PRO A 129 -13.16 3.12 6.33
CA PRO A 129 -13.73 4.36 5.83
C PRO A 129 -14.45 4.15 4.48
N LYS A 130 -15.75 4.43 4.48
CA LYS A 130 -16.61 4.27 3.30
C LYS A 130 -16.29 5.33 2.25
N GLY A 131 -16.37 4.92 0.98
CA GLY A 131 -16.09 5.77 -0.18
C GLY A 131 -14.61 5.96 -0.48
N CYS A 132 -13.73 5.23 0.23
CA CYS A 132 -12.29 5.36 0.07
C CYS A 132 -11.68 4.21 -0.73
N THR A 133 -10.56 4.50 -1.39
CA THR A 133 -9.64 3.48 -1.90
C THR A 133 -8.58 3.16 -0.85
N ILE A 134 -8.72 1.97 -0.27
CA ILE A 134 -7.91 1.42 0.81
C ILE A 134 -6.89 0.46 0.23
N THR A 135 -5.63 0.58 0.61
CA THR A 135 -4.60 -0.41 0.25
C THR A 135 -4.35 -1.35 1.42
N LEU A 136 -4.43 -2.66 1.18
CA LEU A 136 -4.02 -3.71 2.12
C LEU A 136 -2.71 -4.33 1.64
N THR A 137 -1.60 -4.02 2.31
CA THR A 137 -0.27 -4.54 1.97
C THR A 137 0.25 -5.50 3.03
N GLY A 138 1.07 -6.46 2.61
CA GLY A 138 1.69 -7.41 3.54
C GLY A 138 2.52 -8.49 2.87
N PRO A 139 3.35 -9.21 3.64
CA PRO A 139 4.17 -10.30 3.12
C PRO A 139 3.32 -11.42 2.53
N ALA A 140 3.92 -12.29 1.71
CA ALA A 140 3.22 -13.48 1.25
C ALA A 140 2.69 -14.30 2.44
N TYR A 141 1.56 -15.00 2.26
CA TYR A 141 0.93 -15.83 3.29
C TYR A 141 0.42 -15.10 4.55
N SER A 142 0.43 -13.76 4.57
CA SER A 142 -0.03 -12.96 5.72
C SER A 142 -1.56 -12.92 5.94
N GLY A 143 -2.35 -13.77 5.27
CA GLY A 143 -3.81 -13.82 5.43
C GLY A 143 -4.63 -12.80 4.63
N LYS A 144 -4.02 -12.01 3.73
CA LYS A 144 -4.70 -10.95 2.94
C LYS A 144 -5.92 -11.46 2.17
N THR A 145 -5.74 -12.48 1.32
CA THR A 145 -6.82 -13.06 0.50
C THR A 145 -7.95 -13.62 1.36
N ARG A 146 -7.65 -14.33 2.46
CA ARG A 146 -8.70 -14.87 3.34
C ARG A 146 -9.48 -13.75 4.04
N SER A 147 -8.79 -12.71 4.52
CA SER A 147 -9.44 -11.52 5.08
C SER A 147 -10.33 -10.83 4.06
N ALA A 148 -9.88 -10.76 2.80
CA ALA A 148 -10.63 -10.18 1.71
C ALA A 148 -11.90 -10.98 1.38
N LEU A 149 -11.84 -12.32 1.38
CA LEU A 149 -13.02 -13.16 1.25
C LEU A 149 -14.01 -12.94 2.41
N GLU A 150 -13.52 -12.84 3.65
CA GLU A 150 -14.36 -12.47 4.81
C GLU A 150 -15.03 -11.11 4.60
N MET A 151 -14.32 -10.12 4.04
CA MET A 151 -14.89 -8.81 3.71
C MET A 151 -16.01 -8.89 2.68
N VAL A 152 -15.86 -9.72 1.64
CA VAL A 152 -16.96 -9.96 0.69
C VAL A 152 -18.16 -10.56 1.41
N VAL A 153 -17.95 -11.61 2.22
CA VAL A 153 -19.03 -12.28 2.95
C VAL A 153 -19.78 -11.29 3.84
N ARG A 154 -19.06 -10.51 4.66
CA ARG A 154 -19.70 -9.55 5.58
C ARG A 154 -20.43 -8.44 4.84
N ALA A 155 -19.90 -7.97 3.71
CA ALA A 155 -20.58 -6.98 2.86
C ALA A 155 -21.89 -7.55 2.29
N VAL A 156 -21.89 -8.77 1.74
CA VAL A 156 -23.12 -9.37 1.18
C VAL A 156 -24.16 -9.69 2.26
N LEU A 157 -23.73 -10.04 3.47
CA LEU A 157 -24.64 -10.24 4.61
C LEU A 157 -25.34 -8.93 5.03
N GLN A 158 -24.72 -7.78 4.78
CA GLN A 158 -25.28 -6.44 4.97
C GLN A 158 -26.06 -5.93 3.75
N ASP A 159 -26.34 -6.80 2.78
CA ASP A 159 -27.01 -6.48 1.52
C ASP A 159 -26.23 -5.54 0.58
N ILE A 160 -24.91 -5.45 0.78
CA ILE A 160 -24.01 -4.62 -0.04
C ILE A 160 -23.51 -5.45 -1.21
N LYS A 161 -23.92 -5.05 -2.42
CA LYS A 161 -23.48 -5.72 -3.63
C LYS A 161 -21.99 -5.48 -3.87
N THR A 162 -21.22 -6.56 -4.01
CA THR A 162 -19.76 -6.54 -3.91
C THR A 162 -19.11 -7.14 -5.16
N ALA A 163 -18.07 -6.48 -5.69
CA ALA A 163 -17.24 -7.06 -6.75
C ALA A 163 -15.90 -7.57 -6.19
N TYR A 164 -15.49 -8.77 -6.58
CA TYR A 164 -14.18 -9.32 -6.26
C TYR A 164 -13.39 -9.59 -7.54
N VAL A 165 -12.33 -8.82 -7.75
CA VAL A 165 -11.43 -8.94 -8.90
C VAL A 165 -10.33 -9.92 -8.56
N VAL A 166 -10.25 -10.98 -9.35
CA VAL A 166 -9.31 -12.08 -9.16
C VAL A 166 -8.22 -11.98 -10.22
N ALA A 167 -7.03 -11.54 -9.84
CA ALA A 167 -5.89 -11.36 -10.73
C ALA A 167 -4.74 -12.35 -10.46
N GLU A 168 -4.58 -12.83 -9.21
CA GLU A 168 -3.52 -13.78 -8.84
C GLU A 168 -3.92 -15.25 -9.09
N GLU A 169 -4.99 -15.73 -8.45
CA GLU A 169 -5.37 -17.16 -8.43
C GLU A 169 -6.63 -17.45 -9.28
N GLY A 170 -6.84 -18.69 -9.73
CA GLY A 170 -8.11 -19.06 -10.35
C GLY A 170 -9.25 -19.07 -9.32
N PHE A 171 -10.41 -18.54 -9.69
CA PHE A 171 -11.56 -18.52 -8.77
C PHE A 171 -12.17 -19.90 -8.55
N PHE A 172 -12.34 -20.66 -9.64
CA PHE A 172 -13.05 -21.93 -9.66
C PHE A 172 -12.24 -22.98 -10.44
N ASP A 173 -12.18 -24.20 -9.92
CA ASP A 173 -11.54 -25.34 -10.57
C ASP A 173 -12.55 -26.16 -11.39
N ASP A 174 -12.75 -25.77 -12.65
CA ASP A 174 -13.64 -26.45 -13.61
C ASP A 174 -13.32 -27.94 -13.79
N LYS A 175 -12.04 -28.34 -13.58
CA LYS A 175 -11.59 -29.71 -13.82
C LYS A 175 -11.83 -30.63 -12.63
N GLY A 176 -12.26 -30.09 -11.49
CA GLY A 176 -12.51 -30.88 -10.29
C GLY A 176 -11.27 -31.66 -9.84
N SER A 177 -10.09 -31.03 -9.89
CA SER A 177 -8.81 -31.67 -9.55
C SER A 177 -8.69 -32.06 -8.07
N GLY A 178 -9.65 -31.66 -7.24
CA GLY A 178 -9.62 -31.80 -5.78
C GLY A 178 -8.88 -30.67 -5.07
N ARG A 179 -8.43 -29.64 -5.81
CA ARG A 179 -7.84 -28.42 -5.24
C ARG A 179 -8.90 -27.65 -4.45
N ASN A 180 -8.51 -27.15 -3.29
CA ASN A 180 -9.30 -26.17 -2.52
C ASN A 180 -9.16 -24.78 -3.17
N ASP A 181 -9.96 -24.54 -4.22
CA ASP A 181 -9.96 -23.30 -4.99
C ASP A 181 -10.46 -22.08 -4.17
N LEU A 182 -10.48 -20.90 -4.80
CA LEU A 182 -10.88 -19.68 -4.12
C LEU A 182 -12.38 -19.67 -3.79
N PHE A 183 -13.21 -20.23 -4.67
CA PHE A 183 -14.65 -20.35 -4.45
C PHE A 183 -14.99 -21.28 -3.27
N SER A 184 -14.33 -22.42 -3.15
CA SER A 184 -14.51 -23.34 -2.02
C SER A 184 -14.06 -22.70 -0.70
N ARG A 185 -12.95 -21.96 -0.69
CA ARG A 185 -12.52 -21.18 0.48
C ARG A 185 -13.51 -20.09 0.84
N PHE A 186 -14.03 -19.37 -0.15
CA PHE A 186 -15.07 -18.36 0.04
C PHE A 186 -16.32 -18.98 0.68
N LEU A 187 -16.84 -20.09 0.16
CA LEU A 187 -18.03 -20.74 0.70
C LEU A 187 -17.83 -21.26 2.13
N LYS A 188 -16.65 -21.78 2.47
CA LYS A 188 -16.33 -22.20 3.86
C LYS A 188 -16.41 -21.02 4.83
N ILE A 189 -15.78 -19.90 4.48
CA ILE A 189 -15.84 -18.66 5.26
C ILE A 189 -17.28 -18.14 5.33
N ALA A 190 -18.03 -18.20 4.22
CA ALA A 190 -19.42 -17.76 4.16
C ALA A 190 -20.32 -18.54 5.13
N ILE A 191 -20.23 -19.86 5.13
CA ILE A 191 -20.99 -20.77 6.01
C ILE A 191 -20.64 -20.51 7.47
N GLU A 192 -19.35 -20.38 7.79
CA GLU A 192 -18.87 -20.13 9.14
C GLU A 192 -19.39 -18.80 9.71
N ILE A 193 -19.25 -17.70 8.94
CA ILE A 193 -19.67 -16.36 9.39
C ILE A 193 -21.19 -16.22 9.42
N SER A 194 -21.89 -16.78 8.44
CA SER A 194 -23.35 -16.62 8.34
C SER A 194 -24.14 -17.60 9.22
N GLY A 195 -23.54 -18.72 9.61
CA GLY A 195 -24.22 -19.84 10.27
C GLY A 195 -25.23 -20.59 9.38
N LEU A 196 -25.25 -20.31 8.07
CA LEU A 196 -26.14 -20.95 7.08
C LEU A 196 -25.49 -22.18 6.45
N THR A 197 -26.29 -23.07 5.90
CA THR A 197 -25.77 -24.11 4.99
C THR A 197 -25.35 -23.49 3.64
N GLU A 198 -24.50 -24.19 2.88
CA GLU A 198 -24.08 -23.75 1.54
C GLU A 198 -25.28 -23.41 0.64
N ASN A 199 -26.29 -24.28 0.60
CA ASN A 199 -27.47 -24.10 -0.25
C ASN A 199 -28.29 -22.88 0.16
N GLU A 200 -28.45 -22.62 1.46
CA GLU A 200 -29.17 -21.47 1.97
C GLU A 200 -28.43 -20.17 1.68
N PHE A 201 -27.12 -20.14 1.91
CA PHE A 201 -26.28 -18.99 1.61
C PHE A 201 -26.37 -18.63 0.13
N ARG A 202 -26.15 -19.61 -0.75
CA ARG A 202 -26.15 -19.40 -2.19
C ARG A 202 -27.48 -18.92 -2.73
N LYS A 203 -28.57 -19.55 -2.29
CA LYS A 203 -29.94 -19.13 -2.67
C LYS A 203 -30.23 -17.67 -2.28
N LYS A 204 -29.65 -17.19 -1.20
CA LYS A 204 -29.90 -15.84 -0.68
C LYS A 204 -28.94 -14.79 -1.23
N TYR A 205 -27.69 -15.15 -1.53
CA TYR A 205 -26.61 -14.19 -1.74
C TYR A 205 -25.83 -14.33 -3.06
N ASP A 206 -26.07 -15.36 -3.90
CA ASP A 206 -25.34 -15.52 -5.18
C ASP A 206 -25.46 -14.30 -6.11
N GLU A 207 -26.57 -13.55 -6.04
CA GLU A 207 -26.78 -12.33 -6.84
C GLU A 207 -26.11 -11.07 -6.24
N LYS A 208 -25.59 -11.16 -5.01
CA LYS A 208 -25.03 -10.04 -4.25
C LYS A 208 -23.51 -9.94 -4.37
N TYR A 209 -22.83 -10.90 -4.98
CA TYR A 209 -21.42 -10.78 -5.31
C TYR A 209 -21.15 -11.05 -6.79
N VAL A 210 -20.15 -10.34 -7.32
CA VAL A 210 -19.72 -10.44 -8.71
C VAL A 210 -18.23 -10.77 -8.72
N ILE A 211 -17.85 -11.78 -9.50
CA ILE A 211 -16.45 -12.18 -9.65
C ILE A 211 -15.94 -11.67 -10.99
N ILE A 212 -14.82 -10.95 -10.97
CA ILE A 212 -14.19 -10.40 -12.17
C ILE A 212 -12.85 -11.14 -12.37
N PRO A 213 -12.81 -12.18 -13.22
CA PRO A 213 -11.56 -12.86 -13.53
C PRO A 213 -10.69 -11.96 -14.42
N ASN A 214 -9.56 -11.51 -13.90
CA ASN A 214 -8.65 -10.60 -14.59
C ASN A 214 -7.19 -11.03 -14.44
N GLN A 215 -6.95 -12.31 -14.73
CA GLN A 215 -5.63 -12.91 -14.57
C GLN A 215 -4.77 -12.65 -15.80
N TYR A 216 -3.55 -12.16 -15.59
CA TYR A 216 -2.63 -11.83 -16.67
C TYR A 216 -2.35 -13.00 -17.63
N HIS A 217 -2.26 -14.23 -17.12
CA HIS A 217 -1.99 -15.42 -17.94
C HIS A 217 -3.13 -15.77 -18.92
N LEU A 218 -4.32 -15.20 -18.73
CA LEU A 218 -5.45 -15.31 -19.66
C LEU A 218 -5.39 -14.24 -20.78
N GLY A 219 -4.30 -13.47 -20.86
CA GLY A 219 -4.13 -12.40 -21.85
C GLY A 219 -4.91 -11.13 -21.53
N LYS A 220 -5.43 -11.00 -20.31
CA LYS A 220 -6.17 -9.82 -19.85
C LYS A 220 -5.25 -8.61 -19.67
N THR A 221 -5.75 -7.44 -20.05
CA THR A 221 -5.05 -6.16 -19.97
C THR A 221 -5.68 -5.23 -18.94
N TRP A 222 -4.98 -4.15 -18.58
CA TRP A 222 -5.52 -3.08 -17.75
C TRP A 222 -6.83 -2.49 -18.32
N ASN A 223 -6.94 -2.36 -19.64
CA ASN A 223 -8.16 -1.84 -20.27
C ASN A 223 -9.34 -2.81 -20.12
N ASP A 224 -9.10 -4.12 -20.21
CA ASP A 224 -10.12 -5.13 -19.95
C ASP A 224 -10.60 -5.05 -18.50
N PHE A 225 -9.65 -4.89 -17.56
CA PHE A 225 -9.96 -4.63 -16.16
C PHE A 225 -10.85 -3.40 -15.97
N ILE A 226 -10.48 -2.26 -16.56
CA ILE A 226 -11.30 -1.04 -16.44
C ILE A 226 -12.71 -1.25 -17.00
N SER A 227 -12.84 -1.91 -18.15
CA SER A 227 -14.15 -2.20 -18.74
C SER A 227 -15.00 -3.08 -17.83
N ASP A 228 -14.45 -4.21 -17.36
CA ASP A 228 -15.15 -5.15 -16.49
C ASP A 228 -15.49 -4.52 -15.12
N TYR A 229 -14.58 -3.73 -14.56
CA TYR A 229 -14.76 -3.01 -13.29
C TYR A 229 -15.85 -1.94 -13.40
N ARG A 230 -15.84 -1.15 -14.47
CA ARG A 230 -16.89 -0.15 -14.73
C ARG A 230 -18.26 -0.81 -14.92
N ASN A 231 -18.33 -1.91 -15.65
CA ASN A 231 -19.57 -2.67 -15.77
C ASN A 231 -20.09 -3.12 -14.39
N ALA A 232 -19.21 -3.62 -13.51
CA ALA A 232 -19.60 -4.02 -12.17
C ALA A 232 -20.11 -2.85 -11.31
N VAL A 233 -19.49 -1.68 -11.41
CA VAL A 233 -19.88 -0.48 -10.63
C VAL A 233 -21.13 0.20 -11.20
N GLU A 234 -21.17 0.43 -12.52
CA GLU A 234 -22.18 1.26 -13.17
C GLU A 234 -23.44 0.48 -13.57
N VAL A 235 -23.30 -0.78 -13.99
CA VAL A 235 -24.41 -1.60 -14.48
C VAL A 235 -24.87 -2.61 -13.42
N LEU A 236 -23.92 -3.29 -12.78
CA LEU A 236 -24.26 -4.26 -11.73
C LEU A 236 -24.41 -3.62 -10.35
N GLU A 237 -24.17 -2.31 -10.23
CA GLU A 237 -24.39 -1.51 -9.01
C GLU A 237 -23.60 -1.97 -7.78
N CYS A 238 -22.43 -2.58 -7.98
CA CYS A 238 -21.55 -2.92 -6.86
C CYS A 238 -21.09 -1.65 -6.13
N LYS A 239 -21.16 -1.65 -4.80
CA LYS A 239 -20.78 -0.51 -3.93
C LYS A 239 -19.50 -0.75 -3.12
N PHE A 240 -19.14 -2.02 -2.97
CA PHE A 240 -17.88 -2.44 -2.37
C PHE A 240 -17.10 -3.27 -3.40
N THR A 241 -15.80 -3.03 -3.49
CA THR A 241 -14.95 -3.75 -4.45
C THR A 241 -13.65 -4.17 -3.79
N ILE A 242 -13.16 -5.33 -4.18
CA ILE A 242 -11.85 -5.86 -3.76
C ILE A 242 -11.04 -6.22 -4.98
N ILE A 243 -9.77 -5.85 -4.98
CA ILE A 243 -8.80 -6.18 -6.04
C ILE A 243 -7.69 -7.06 -5.47
N ASP A 244 -7.66 -8.34 -5.85
CA ASP A 244 -6.67 -9.33 -5.41
C ASP A 244 -5.88 -9.91 -6.60
N SER A 245 -4.75 -9.33 -7.01
CA SER A 245 -4.03 -8.19 -6.42
C SER A 245 -3.63 -7.17 -7.50
N ILE A 246 -3.34 -5.94 -7.07
CA ILE A 246 -2.89 -4.87 -7.98
C ILE A 246 -1.58 -5.22 -8.70
N ASN A 247 -0.76 -6.06 -8.06
CA ASN A 247 0.55 -6.47 -8.58
C ASN A 247 0.44 -7.29 -9.87
N MET A 248 -0.67 -7.99 -10.08
CA MET A 248 -0.91 -8.78 -11.29
C MET A 248 -1.68 -8.02 -12.37
N LEU A 249 -2.43 -6.97 -12.01
CA LEU A 249 -3.13 -6.12 -12.98
C LEU A 249 -2.17 -5.23 -13.78
N ASP A 250 -1.05 -4.82 -13.18
CA ASP A 250 0.04 -4.12 -13.86
C ASP A 250 1.40 -4.78 -13.55
N PRO A 251 1.74 -5.91 -14.22
CA PRO A 251 3.01 -6.60 -14.00
C PRO A 251 4.24 -5.75 -14.35
N SER A 252 4.07 -4.77 -15.25
CA SER A 252 5.14 -3.88 -15.69
C SER A 252 5.59 -2.92 -14.60
N LYS A 253 4.69 -2.63 -13.64
CA LYS A 253 4.88 -1.68 -12.52
C LYS A 253 5.20 -0.24 -12.96
N LEU A 254 5.16 0.06 -14.26
CA LEU A 254 5.56 1.36 -14.80
C LEU A 254 4.48 2.42 -14.56
N ASN A 255 3.21 2.02 -14.57
CA ASN A 255 2.07 2.94 -14.50
C ASN A 255 1.18 2.72 -13.27
N THR A 256 1.62 1.89 -12.31
CA THR A 256 0.79 1.46 -11.18
C THR A 256 0.27 2.64 -10.35
N ILE A 257 1.09 3.68 -10.18
CA ILE A 257 0.73 4.90 -9.44
C ILE A 257 -0.38 5.67 -10.15
N ASP A 258 -0.22 5.92 -11.45
CA ASP A 258 -1.20 6.66 -12.26
C ASP A 258 -2.51 5.88 -12.37
N ASN A 259 -2.41 4.57 -12.56
CA ASN A 259 -3.55 3.65 -12.57
C ASN A 259 -4.30 3.65 -11.25
N LEU A 260 -3.59 3.64 -10.11
CA LEU A 260 -4.20 3.69 -8.79
C LEU A 260 -4.82 5.08 -8.49
N ASN A 261 -4.19 6.16 -8.95
CA ASN A 261 -4.74 7.52 -8.86
C ASN A 261 -6.05 7.64 -9.66
N ALA A 262 -6.06 7.15 -10.91
CA ALA A 262 -7.25 7.16 -11.76
C ALA A 262 -8.38 6.32 -11.14
N LEU A 263 -8.06 5.12 -10.64
CA LEU A 263 -9.00 4.26 -9.94
C LEU A 263 -9.56 4.93 -8.69
N LYS A 264 -8.71 5.58 -7.90
CA LYS A 264 -9.11 6.31 -6.70
C LYS A 264 -10.09 7.44 -7.04
N THR A 265 -9.76 8.30 -8.00
CA THR A 265 -10.63 9.41 -8.41
C THR A 265 -11.98 8.89 -8.88
N TYR A 266 -11.97 7.85 -9.73
CA TYR A 266 -13.20 7.21 -10.19
C TYR A 266 -14.04 6.64 -9.03
N ASN A 267 -13.41 5.96 -8.08
CA ASN A 267 -14.10 5.39 -6.92
C ASN A 267 -14.72 6.47 -6.04
N HIS A 268 -13.99 7.57 -5.81
CA HIS A 268 -14.50 8.73 -5.08
C HIS A 268 -15.73 9.31 -5.77
N GLU A 269 -15.65 9.58 -7.08
CA GLU A 269 -16.77 10.11 -7.88
C GLU A 269 -18.01 9.21 -7.84
N LYS A 270 -17.81 7.89 -7.78
CA LYS A 270 -18.89 6.90 -7.75
C LYS A 270 -19.32 6.49 -6.33
N GLY A 271 -18.65 7.00 -5.29
CA GLY A 271 -18.89 6.64 -3.89
C GLY A 271 -18.59 5.16 -3.58
N ILE A 272 -17.60 4.57 -4.24
CA ILE A 272 -17.23 3.16 -4.11
C ILE A 272 -16.18 3.00 -3.01
N THR A 273 -16.43 2.05 -2.11
CA THR A 273 -15.39 1.61 -1.18
C THR A 273 -14.57 0.52 -1.86
N CYS A 274 -13.26 0.69 -1.97
CA CYS A 274 -12.39 -0.23 -2.70
C CYS A 274 -11.23 -0.68 -1.82
N VAL A 275 -10.97 -1.98 -1.75
CA VAL A 275 -9.79 -2.56 -1.09
C VAL A 275 -8.87 -3.14 -2.15
N VAL A 276 -7.68 -2.60 -2.23
CA VAL A 276 -6.65 -3.00 -3.18
C VAL A 276 -5.58 -3.78 -2.43
N ILE A 277 -5.44 -5.06 -2.75
CA ILE A 277 -4.44 -5.93 -2.15
C ILE A 277 -3.12 -5.76 -2.88
N GLY A 278 -2.05 -5.57 -2.11
CA GLY A 278 -0.68 -5.54 -2.60
C GLY A 278 0.24 -6.41 -1.77
N GLN A 279 1.31 -6.90 -2.40
CA GLN A 279 2.39 -7.59 -1.70
C GLN A 279 3.51 -6.60 -1.37
N VAL A 280 4.14 -6.75 -0.20
CA VAL A 280 5.42 -6.07 0.08
C VAL A 280 6.58 -6.97 -0.33
N LYS A 281 7.69 -6.37 -0.74
CA LYS A 281 8.99 -7.03 -0.87
C LYS A 281 9.52 -7.40 0.51
N ASP A 282 10.48 -8.31 0.56
CA ASP A 282 11.18 -8.70 1.81
C ASP A 282 11.82 -7.50 2.53
N SER A 283 12.08 -6.40 1.81
CA SER A 283 12.55 -5.14 2.38
C SER A 283 11.49 -4.35 3.17
N GLY A 284 10.26 -4.85 3.27
CA GLY A 284 9.12 -4.17 3.90
C GLY A 284 8.44 -3.10 3.04
N LEU A 285 8.96 -2.82 1.84
CA LEU A 285 8.39 -1.85 0.90
C LEU A 285 7.37 -2.52 -0.04
N PRO A 286 6.26 -1.86 -0.42
CA PRO A 286 5.32 -2.38 -1.40
C PRO A 286 6.01 -2.75 -2.71
N GLN A 287 5.56 -3.84 -3.31
CA GLN A 287 5.81 -4.08 -4.72
C GLN A 287 5.05 -3.00 -5.51
N GLY A 288 5.78 -1.97 -5.95
CA GLY A 288 5.21 -0.73 -6.50
C GLY A 288 5.86 0.55 -5.94
N GLY A 289 6.70 0.42 -4.91
CA GLY A 289 7.42 1.54 -4.28
C GLY A 289 6.60 2.24 -3.19
N GLU A 290 7.22 3.19 -2.49
CA GLU A 290 6.56 3.98 -1.43
C GLU A 290 5.37 4.79 -1.95
N ALA A 291 5.38 5.14 -3.24
CA ALA A 291 4.31 5.91 -3.87
C ALA A 291 2.92 5.25 -3.76
N LEU A 292 2.85 3.93 -3.65
CA LEU A 292 1.58 3.20 -3.47
C LEU A 292 0.90 3.58 -2.13
N PHE A 293 1.70 3.92 -1.11
CA PHE A 293 1.20 4.44 0.16
C PHE A 293 0.79 5.91 0.08
N HIS A 294 1.46 6.70 -0.75
CA HIS A 294 1.14 8.12 -0.90
C HIS A 294 -0.10 8.35 -1.76
N THR A 295 -0.43 7.42 -2.66
CA THR A 295 -1.63 7.53 -3.50
C THR A 295 -2.91 7.16 -2.76
N SER A 296 -2.88 6.14 -1.90
CA SER A 296 -4.07 5.68 -1.18
C SER A 296 -4.60 6.73 -0.19
N GLU A 297 -5.91 6.69 0.04
CA GLU A 297 -6.58 7.52 1.07
C GLU A 297 -6.41 6.88 2.44
N VAL A 298 -6.40 5.56 2.45
CA VAL A 298 -6.29 4.71 3.63
C VAL A 298 -5.33 3.57 3.32
N SER A 299 -4.47 3.23 4.27
CA SER A 299 -3.54 2.11 4.12
C SER A 299 -3.52 1.23 5.36
N LEU A 300 -3.56 -0.09 5.13
CA LEU A 300 -3.47 -1.16 6.11
C LEU A 300 -2.22 -1.98 5.82
N HIS A 301 -1.26 -1.97 6.74
CA HIS A 301 0.07 -2.54 6.52
C HIS A 301 0.32 -3.67 7.49
N LEU A 302 0.37 -4.89 6.96
CA LEU A 302 0.78 -6.08 7.67
C LEU A 302 2.31 -6.18 7.59
N THR A 303 2.98 -6.21 8.73
CA THR A 303 4.44 -6.36 8.79
C THR A 303 4.86 -7.42 9.79
N GLU A 304 6.00 -8.03 9.52
CA GLU A 304 6.67 -8.92 10.45
C GLU A 304 7.68 -8.14 11.29
N LYS A 305 7.68 -8.39 12.59
CA LYS A 305 8.58 -7.75 13.54
C LYS A 305 9.33 -8.81 14.32
N SER A 306 10.64 -8.90 14.10
CA SER A 306 11.51 -9.78 14.87
C SER A 306 11.82 -9.17 16.25
N MET A 307 11.75 -9.99 17.28
CA MET A 307 12.09 -9.63 18.66
C MET A 307 13.61 -9.64 18.84
N THR A 308 14.24 -8.48 18.73
CA THR A 308 15.70 -8.33 18.79
C THR A 308 16.26 -8.18 20.20
N SER A 309 15.39 -8.03 21.21
CA SER A 309 15.78 -8.01 22.63
C SER A 309 14.75 -8.73 23.50
N LYS A 310 15.18 -9.18 24.69
CA LYS A 310 14.29 -9.80 25.68
C LYS A 310 13.23 -8.83 26.19
N VAL A 311 13.59 -7.55 26.36
CA VAL A 311 12.67 -6.49 26.80
C VAL A 311 11.57 -6.29 25.75
N GLN A 312 11.94 -6.23 24.47
CA GLN A 312 10.96 -6.12 23.40
C GLN A 312 10.03 -7.34 23.35
N ALA A 313 10.58 -8.54 23.52
CA ALA A 313 9.78 -9.76 23.55
C ALA A 313 8.77 -9.75 24.72
N GLU A 314 9.20 -9.30 25.90
CA GLU A 314 8.34 -9.16 27.08
C GLU A 314 7.20 -8.15 26.85
N ILE A 315 7.52 -6.97 26.30
CA ILE A 315 6.51 -5.95 25.94
C ILE A 315 5.47 -6.51 24.98
N TRP A 316 5.88 -7.30 23.98
CA TRP A 316 4.98 -7.85 22.97
C TRP A 316 4.38 -9.22 23.33
N GLY A 317 4.55 -9.68 24.58
CA GLY A 317 4.07 -10.99 25.03
C GLY A 317 4.55 -12.14 24.14
N SER A 318 5.82 -12.09 23.72
CA SER A 318 6.45 -13.03 22.77
C SER A 318 7.81 -13.50 23.32
N VAL A 319 8.52 -14.34 22.55
CA VAL A 319 9.81 -14.93 22.93
C VAL A 319 10.96 -14.18 22.25
N TYR A 320 12.11 -14.08 22.92
CA TYR A 320 13.30 -13.50 22.30
C TYR A 320 13.70 -14.26 21.02
N ARG A 321 13.96 -13.52 19.94
CA ARG A 321 14.19 -14.00 18.55
C ARG A 321 12.98 -14.61 17.84
N ASP A 322 11.80 -14.49 18.43
CA ASP A 322 10.56 -14.79 17.73
C ASP A 322 10.22 -13.67 16.72
N THR A 323 9.34 -13.98 15.78
CA THR A 323 8.79 -13.00 14.83
C THR A 323 7.28 -12.94 15.00
N ILE A 324 6.77 -11.74 15.29
CA ILE A 324 5.34 -11.49 15.39
C ILE A 324 4.85 -10.77 14.13
N SER A 325 3.57 -10.93 13.82
CA SER A 325 2.90 -10.12 12.82
C SER A 325 2.18 -8.96 13.50
N ILE A 326 2.26 -7.77 12.91
CA ILE A 326 1.55 -6.58 13.35
C ILE A 326 0.81 -5.93 12.17
N ILE A 327 -0.25 -5.20 12.46
CA ILE A 327 -0.93 -4.34 11.50
C ILE A 327 -0.85 -2.88 11.94
N ASN A 328 -0.62 -1.98 10.98
CA ASN A 328 -0.73 -0.53 11.16
C ASN A 328 -1.77 0.01 10.20
N ALA A 329 -2.58 0.95 10.65
CA ALA A 329 -3.47 1.72 9.80
C ALA A 329 -2.96 3.16 9.64
N ARG A 330 -3.18 3.74 8.47
CA ARG A 330 -3.02 5.18 8.22
C ARG A 330 -4.21 5.65 7.41
N SER A 331 -4.68 6.86 7.66
CA SER A 331 -5.80 7.44 6.94
C SER A 331 -5.58 8.94 6.73
N LYS A 332 -6.05 9.45 5.59
CA LYS A 332 -6.12 10.89 5.30
C LYS A 332 -7.52 11.46 5.54
N VAL A 333 -8.50 10.61 5.79
CA VAL A 333 -9.93 10.97 5.86
C VAL A 333 -10.52 10.85 7.28
N CYS A 334 -9.86 10.12 8.17
CA CYS A 334 -10.28 9.91 9.55
C CYS A 334 -9.06 9.63 10.44
N HIS A 335 -9.26 9.59 11.75
CA HIS A 335 -8.21 9.20 12.69
C HIS A 335 -7.98 7.68 12.64
N THR A 336 -6.83 7.24 13.14
CA THR A 336 -6.42 5.84 13.25
C THR A 336 -5.80 5.59 14.62
N LEU A 337 -5.67 4.32 15.02
CA LEU A 337 -4.89 3.98 16.21
C LEU A 337 -3.43 4.46 16.08
N ASP A 338 -2.89 5.00 17.18
CA ASP A 338 -1.53 5.55 17.22
C ASP A 338 -0.43 4.47 17.23
N PHE A 339 -0.79 3.25 17.58
CA PHE A 339 0.15 2.14 17.74
C PHE A 339 -0.25 0.91 16.91
N PRO A 340 0.73 0.08 16.50
CA PRO A 340 0.47 -1.17 15.82
C PRO A 340 -0.31 -2.15 16.69
N VAL A 341 -1.15 -2.95 16.03
CA VAL A 341 -1.87 -4.06 16.66
C VAL A 341 -1.17 -5.36 16.31
N LYS A 342 -0.76 -6.16 17.31
CA LYS A 342 -0.32 -7.54 17.11
C LYS A 342 -1.46 -8.37 16.53
N ILE A 343 -1.18 -9.16 15.52
CA ILE A 343 -2.17 -10.00 14.87
C ILE A 343 -1.75 -11.46 14.90
N SER A 344 -2.75 -12.32 14.85
CA SER A 344 -2.59 -13.75 14.65
C SER A 344 -3.60 -14.23 13.61
N THR A 345 -3.37 -15.41 13.08
CA THR A 345 -4.34 -16.09 12.23
C THR A 345 -5.10 -17.11 13.06
N ASP A 346 -6.43 -17.12 12.97
CA ASP A 346 -7.23 -18.17 13.57
C ASP A 346 -7.07 -19.52 12.83
N GLU A 347 -7.77 -20.55 13.30
CA GLU A 347 -7.76 -21.89 12.71
C GLU A 347 -8.17 -21.91 11.23
N ASN A 348 -8.96 -20.92 10.81
CA ASN A 348 -9.41 -20.71 9.45
C ASN A 348 -8.52 -19.73 8.67
N GLY A 349 -7.36 -19.36 9.22
CA GLY A 349 -6.36 -18.50 8.61
C GLY A 349 -6.84 -17.07 8.35
N MET A 350 -7.89 -16.63 9.05
CA MET A 350 -8.38 -15.25 9.02
C MET A 350 -7.62 -14.42 10.05
N ILE A 351 -7.41 -13.14 9.74
CA ILE A 351 -6.60 -12.26 10.59
C ILE A 351 -7.45 -11.79 11.77
N ARG A 352 -6.90 -11.89 12.98
CA ARG A 352 -7.53 -11.43 14.24
C ARG A 352 -6.54 -10.60 15.05
N ALA A 353 -7.08 -9.72 15.90
CA ALA A 353 -6.25 -9.10 16.94
C ALA A 353 -5.77 -10.19 17.90
N ASP A 354 -4.49 -10.16 18.21
CA ASP A 354 -3.94 -10.99 19.29
C ASP A 354 -4.25 -10.30 20.64
N ALA A 355 -4.73 -11.04 21.64
CA ALA A 355 -4.99 -10.46 22.96
C ALA A 355 -3.70 -10.07 23.71
N THR A 356 -2.55 -10.63 23.32
CA THR A 356 -1.23 -10.35 23.92
C THR A 356 -0.59 -9.09 23.33
N GLN A 357 -1.30 -7.96 23.45
CA GLN A 357 -0.78 -6.65 23.08
C GLN A 357 0.15 -6.09 24.18
N PRO A 358 1.03 -5.14 23.83
CA PRO A 358 1.73 -4.33 24.81
C PRO A 358 0.77 -3.69 25.82
N SER A 359 1.09 -3.81 27.11
CA SER A 359 0.29 -3.23 28.20
C SER A 359 0.15 -1.71 28.12
N ASP A 360 1.13 -1.06 27.50
CA ASP A 360 1.22 0.39 27.42
C ASP A 360 0.39 0.96 26.25
N ASN A 361 -0.20 0.08 25.42
CA ASN A 361 -1.07 0.48 24.32
C ASN A 361 -2.52 0.62 24.84
N GLU A 362 -3.01 1.85 24.95
CA GLU A 362 -4.41 2.13 25.34
C GLU A 362 -5.34 2.03 24.14
N PHE A 363 -6.06 0.91 24.03
CA PHE A 363 -7.08 0.72 22.99
C PHE A 363 -8.41 1.39 23.36
N PRO A 364 -9.14 1.97 22.39
CA PRO A 364 -10.44 2.58 22.64
C PRO A 364 -11.47 1.55 23.14
N GLU A 365 -12.50 2.05 23.84
CA GLU A 365 -13.62 1.23 24.30
C GLU A 365 -14.27 0.47 23.13
N GLY A 366 -14.65 -0.79 23.35
CA GLY A 366 -15.20 -1.66 22.31
C GLY A 366 -14.16 -2.32 21.38
N PHE A 367 -12.86 -2.01 21.49
CA PHE A 367 -11.86 -2.64 20.61
C PHE A 367 -11.78 -4.16 20.79
N TRP A 368 -11.96 -4.64 22.02
CA TRP A 368 -11.84 -6.06 22.36
C TRP A 368 -13.17 -6.83 22.36
N GLU A 369 -14.29 -6.15 22.14
CA GLU A 369 -15.64 -6.74 22.02
C GLU A 369 -15.85 -7.33 20.63
#